data_AF-A0A921BB04-F1
#
_entry.id   AF-A0A921BB04-F1
#
_cell.length_a   1.000
_cell.length_b   1.000
_cell.length_c   1.000
_cell.angle_alpha   90.00
_cell.angle_beta   90.00
_cell.angle_gamma   90.00
#
_symmetry.space_group_name_H-M   'P 1'
#
loop_
_entity.id
_entity.type
_entity.pdbx_description
1 polymer ?
#
loop_
_entity_poly.entity_id
_entity_poly.type
_entity_poly.pdbx_seq_one_letter_code
_entity_poly.pdbx_strand_id
1 'polypeptide(L)'
;MKTDPAGKFELIGESITPDLLKPGLAESSDIALVLHTSGTTSRPKLVPLSQQNVCASARNVSLSLELTSTDYCLNIMPLFHIHGLIAAVLGSIHAGACVNCTPGFNALKFFVWFGKKLDLLGIPVFLLCTKPFFLEHSVIKTL
;
A
#
# COMPACT_ATOMS: atom_id res chain seq x y z
N MET A 1 15.13 -4.42 -21.31
CA MET A 1 14.68 -4.07 -19.94
C MET A 1 14.73 -2.55 -19.87
N LYS A 2 13.60 -1.85 -19.67
CA LYS A 2 13.59 -0.37 -19.66
C LYS A 2 14.49 0.12 -18.50
N THR A 3 15.43 1.00 -18.82
CA THR A 3 16.47 1.52 -17.91
C THR A 3 16.06 2.81 -17.18
N ASP A 4 14.82 3.24 -17.36
CA ASP A 4 14.32 4.46 -16.71
C ASP A 4 14.19 4.25 -15.19
N PRO A 5 14.49 5.28 -14.37
CA PRO A 5 14.24 5.22 -12.94
C PRO A 5 12.75 4.98 -12.67
N ALA A 6 12.45 4.09 -11.72
CA ALA A 6 11.09 3.85 -11.27
C ALA A 6 10.44 5.15 -10.78
N GLY A 7 9.16 5.36 -11.13
CA GLY A 7 8.41 6.56 -10.76
C GLY A 7 8.51 7.71 -11.77
N LYS A 8 9.29 7.58 -12.86
CA LYS A 8 9.23 8.53 -13.98
C LYS A 8 8.12 8.14 -14.96
N PHE A 9 7.13 8.99 -15.10
CA PHE A 9 6.05 8.85 -16.08
C PHE A 9 5.72 10.22 -16.69
N GLU A 10 5.24 10.21 -17.92
CA GLU A 10 4.74 11.39 -18.61
C GLU A 10 3.22 11.26 -18.68
N LEU A 11 2.51 12.26 -18.14
CA LEU A 11 1.06 12.34 -18.26
C LEU A 11 0.74 13.18 -19.49
N ILE A 12 0.14 12.54 -20.49
CA ILE A 12 -0.33 13.19 -21.70
C ILE A 12 -1.85 13.29 -21.60
N GLY A 13 -2.37 14.52 -21.61
CA GLY A 13 -3.80 14.82 -21.51
C GLY A 13 -4.11 16.19 -22.09
N GLU A 14 -5.40 16.50 -22.25
CA GLU A 14 -5.83 17.85 -22.64
C GLU A 14 -5.41 18.87 -21.56
N SER A 15 -5.14 20.12 -21.99
CA SER A 15 -4.78 21.19 -21.06
C SER A 15 -5.87 21.36 -20.00
N ILE A 16 -5.46 21.28 -18.75
CA ILE A 16 -6.32 21.45 -17.59
C ILE A 16 -6.80 22.91 -17.58
N THR A 17 -8.11 23.13 -17.48
CA THR A 17 -8.65 24.48 -17.27
C THR A 17 -8.23 25.01 -15.89
N PRO A 18 -7.90 26.32 -15.75
CA PRO A 18 -7.46 26.89 -14.48
C PRO A 18 -8.42 26.64 -13.30
N ASP A 19 -9.73 26.55 -13.58
CA ASP A 19 -10.77 26.30 -12.56
C ASP A 19 -10.70 24.91 -11.92
N LEU A 20 -10.00 23.95 -12.54
CA LEU A 20 -9.76 22.62 -11.98
C LEU A 20 -8.55 22.61 -11.01
N LEU A 21 -7.69 23.63 -11.07
CA LEU A 21 -6.57 23.76 -10.15
C LEU A 21 -7.09 24.35 -8.84
N LYS A 22 -7.30 23.48 -7.84
CA LYS A 22 -7.52 23.88 -6.45
C LYS A 22 -6.18 23.80 -5.72
N PRO A 23 -5.36 24.88 -5.71
CA PRO A 23 -4.13 24.89 -4.96
C PRO A 23 -4.45 24.81 -3.46
N GLY A 24 -3.70 24.00 -2.72
CA GLY A 24 -3.93 23.79 -1.30
C GLY A 24 -3.42 22.43 -0.82
N LEU A 25 -3.67 22.14 0.46
CA LEU A 25 -3.54 20.78 0.98
C LEU A 25 -4.66 19.92 0.38
N ALA A 26 -4.40 18.63 0.22
CA ALA A 26 -5.42 17.70 -0.26
C ALA A 26 -6.54 17.54 0.77
N GLU A 27 -7.79 17.58 0.31
CA GLU A 27 -8.99 17.39 1.11
C GLU A 27 -9.41 15.91 1.14
N SER A 28 -10.28 15.56 2.09
CA SER A 28 -10.71 14.16 2.31
C SER A 28 -11.37 13.51 1.08
N SER A 29 -12.09 14.29 0.28
CA SER A 29 -12.77 13.84 -0.94
C SER A 29 -11.87 13.79 -2.18
N ASP A 30 -10.67 14.37 -2.12
CA ASP A 30 -9.78 14.44 -3.27
C ASP A 30 -9.23 13.05 -3.61
N ILE A 31 -9.04 12.79 -4.90
CA ILE A 31 -8.48 11.52 -5.37
C ILE A 31 -7.00 11.45 -5.02
N ALA A 32 -6.64 10.47 -4.18
CA ALA A 32 -5.27 10.23 -3.73
C ALA A 32 -4.54 9.22 -4.60
N LEU A 33 -5.25 8.18 -5.07
CA LEU A 33 -4.68 7.08 -5.84
C LEU A 33 -5.60 6.71 -7.02
N VAL A 34 -4.99 6.31 -8.13
CA VAL A 34 -5.69 5.63 -9.22
C VAL A 34 -5.00 4.31 -9.46
N LEU A 35 -5.70 3.21 -9.19
CA LEU A 35 -5.14 1.86 -9.31
C LEU A 35 -5.79 1.10 -10.47
N HIS A 36 -4.99 0.27 -11.12
CA HIS A 36 -5.49 -0.68 -12.09
C HIS A 36 -5.93 -1.96 -11.39
N THR A 37 -7.11 -2.47 -11.75
CA THR A 37 -7.48 -3.83 -11.37
C THR A 37 -6.75 -4.84 -12.25
N SER A 38 -6.33 -5.96 -11.67
CA SER A 38 -5.60 -7.06 -12.34
C SER A 38 -6.45 -7.86 -13.34
N GLY A 39 -7.55 -7.28 -13.84
CA GLY A 39 -8.66 -7.94 -14.55
C GLY A 39 -8.29 -9.17 -15.37
N THR A 40 -8.71 -10.34 -14.90
CA THR A 40 -8.53 -11.64 -15.58
C THR A 40 -9.56 -11.87 -16.70
N THR A 41 -10.52 -10.96 -16.89
CA THR A 41 -11.64 -11.14 -17.83
C THR A 41 -11.90 -9.96 -18.79
N SER A 42 -11.09 -8.88 -18.79
CA SER A 42 -11.26 -7.70 -19.67
C SER A 42 -10.12 -6.68 -19.55
N ARG A 43 -10.18 -5.59 -20.33
CA ARG A 43 -9.33 -4.39 -20.19
C ARG A 43 -9.27 -3.92 -18.73
N PRO A 44 -8.08 -3.64 -18.16
CA PRO A 44 -7.93 -3.15 -16.78
C PRO A 44 -8.80 -1.91 -16.52
N LYS A 45 -9.53 -1.92 -15.40
CA LYS A 45 -10.31 -0.75 -14.97
C LYS A 45 -9.44 0.15 -14.11
N LEU A 46 -9.54 1.46 -14.35
CA LEU A 46 -9.00 2.48 -13.45
C LEU A 46 -9.97 2.65 -12.28
N VAL A 47 -9.46 2.54 -11.06
CA VAL A 47 -10.22 2.72 -9.83
C VAL A 47 -9.64 3.91 -9.08
N PRO A 48 -10.31 5.08 -9.11
CA PRO A 48 -9.94 6.22 -8.29
C PRO A 48 -10.30 5.96 -6.83
N LEU A 49 -9.41 6.32 -5.91
CA LEU A 49 -9.59 6.23 -4.47
C LEU A 49 -9.38 7.60 -3.86
N SER A 50 -10.34 8.07 -3.06
CA SER A 50 -10.20 9.33 -2.32
C SER A 50 -9.20 9.21 -1.17
N GLN A 51 -8.70 10.34 -0.67
CA GLN A 51 -7.91 10.42 0.57
C GLN A 51 -8.62 9.70 1.72
N GLN A 52 -9.93 9.95 1.89
CA GLN A 52 -10.72 9.31 2.93
C GLN A 52 -10.76 7.78 2.78
N ASN A 53 -10.92 7.27 1.55
CA ASN A 53 -10.91 5.83 1.29
C ASN A 53 -9.56 5.19 1.66
N VAL A 54 -8.45 5.84 1.30
CA VAL A 54 -7.09 5.36 1.59
C VAL A 54 -6.85 5.32 3.10
N CYS A 55 -7.16 6.42 3.80
CA CYS A 55 -7.00 6.51 5.25
C CYS A 55 -7.91 5.52 6.01
N ALA A 56 -9.16 5.34 5.57
CA ALA A 56 -10.08 4.37 6.15
C ALA A 56 -9.57 2.93 5.95
N SER A 57 -9.04 2.60 4.77
CA SER A 57 -8.50 1.28 4.49
C SER A 57 -7.26 0.98 5.33
N ALA A 58 -6.34 1.94 5.45
CA ALA A 58 -5.15 1.82 6.28
C ALA A 58 -5.52 1.59 7.76
N ARG A 59 -6.48 2.38 8.28
CA ARG A 59 -7.03 2.19 9.64
C ARG A 59 -7.61 0.79 9.83
N ASN A 60 -8.46 0.34 8.89
CA ASN A 60 -9.09 -0.97 8.99
C ASN A 60 -8.06 -2.10 9.00
N VAL A 61 -7.01 -2.01 8.19
CA VAL A 61 -5.92 -3.00 8.20
C VAL A 61 -5.18 -2.97 9.53
N SER A 62 -4.80 -1.77 10.01
CA SER A 62 -4.13 -1.62 11.31
C SER A 62 -4.92 -2.26 12.43
N LEU A 63 -6.23 -2.02 12.50
CA LEU A 63 -7.12 -2.64 13.49
C LEU A 63 -7.26 -4.14 13.30
N SER A 64 -7.47 -4.61 12.06
CA SER A 64 -7.68 -6.05 11.77
C SER A 64 -6.46 -6.90 12.07
N LEU A 65 -5.27 -6.31 11.98
CA LEU A 65 -4.00 -6.97 12.27
C LEU A 65 -3.48 -6.64 13.68
N GLU A 66 -4.22 -5.84 14.44
CA GLU A 66 -3.84 -5.38 15.78
C GLU A 66 -2.44 -4.74 15.81
N LEU A 67 -2.10 -4.00 14.74
CA LEU A 67 -0.81 -3.33 14.64
C LEU A 67 -0.70 -2.22 15.68
N THR A 68 0.49 -2.13 16.24
CA THR A 68 0.91 -1.16 17.25
C THR A 68 2.15 -0.42 16.78
N SER A 69 2.50 0.66 17.45
CA SER A 69 3.74 1.40 17.20
C SER A 69 5.00 0.59 17.51
N THR A 70 4.87 -0.53 18.21
CA THR A 70 6.00 -1.42 18.50
C THR A 70 6.28 -2.36 17.34
N ASP A 71 5.36 -2.56 16.41
CA ASP A 71 5.53 -3.55 15.34
C ASP A 71 6.56 -3.13 14.30
N TYR A 72 7.25 -4.16 13.77
CA TYR A 72 8.11 -4.04 12.60
C TYR A 72 7.55 -4.90 11.48
N CYS A 73 7.05 -4.26 10.44
CA CYS A 73 6.40 -4.91 9.31
C CYS A 73 7.39 -5.09 8.16
N LEU A 74 7.41 -6.30 7.57
CA LEU A 74 8.18 -6.59 6.37
C LEU A 74 7.23 -6.66 5.17
N ASN A 75 7.39 -5.73 4.22
CA ASN A 75 6.67 -5.78 2.96
C ASN A 75 7.52 -6.47 1.88
N ILE A 76 7.03 -7.61 1.40
CA ILE A 76 7.62 -8.38 0.29
C ILE A 76 6.80 -8.29 -1.00
N MET A 77 5.68 -7.55 -0.97
CA MET A 77 4.77 -7.40 -2.09
C MET A 77 5.08 -6.14 -2.90
N PRO A 78 4.77 -6.12 -4.21
CA PRO A 78 4.97 -4.92 -5.02
C PRO A 78 4.09 -3.75 -4.56
N LEU A 79 4.66 -2.54 -4.54
CA LEU A 79 3.96 -1.32 -4.11
C LEU A 79 2.96 -0.75 -5.13
N PHE A 80 2.93 -1.30 -6.34
CA PHE A 80 1.89 -0.98 -7.33
C PHE A 80 0.62 -1.82 -7.16
N HIS A 81 0.61 -2.75 -6.19
CA HIS A 81 -0.59 -3.50 -5.81
C HIS A 81 -1.15 -2.98 -4.48
N ILE A 82 -2.48 -2.85 -4.41
CA ILE A 82 -3.21 -2.37 -3.23
C ILE A 82 -2.79 -3.07 -1.93
N HIS A 83 -2.49 -4.37 -1.97
CA HIS A 83 -2.08 -5.11 -0.77
C HIS A 83 -0.70 -4.66 -0.26
N GLY A 84 0.30 -4.57 -1.14
CA GLY A 84 1.63 -4.09 -0.76
C GLY A 84 1.62 -2.63 -0.31
N LEU A 85 0.82 -1.79 -0.98
CA LEU A 85 0.73 -0.37 -0.65
C LEU A 85 -0.14 -0.08 0.59
N ILE A 86 -1.42 -0.43 0.54
CA ILE A 86 -2.36 -0.11 1.62
C ILE A 86 -2.09 -0.98 2.84
N ALA A 87 -2.08 -2.30 2.67
CA ALA A 87 -2.06 -3.18 3.83
C ALA A 87 -0.68 -3.22 4.50
N ALA A 88 0.39 -3.33 3.70
CA ALA A 88 1.73 -3.49 4.26
C ALA A 88 2.46 -2.18 4.57
N VAL A 89 2.19 -1.09 3.85
CA VAL A 89 2.86 0.21 4.10
C VAL A 89 1.95 1.14 4.87
N LEU A 90 0.79 1.50 4.33
CA LEU A 90 -0.06 2.51 4.96
C LEU A 90 -0.71 2.03 6.25
N GLY A 91 -1.09 0.75 6.34
CA GLY A 91 -1.58 0.14 7.58
C GLY A 91 -0.55 0.19 8.70
N SER A 92 0.71 -0.13 8.40
CA SER A 92 1.82 -0.01 9.36
C SER A 92 2.08 1.43 9.78
N ILE A 93 2.11 2.37 8.83
CA ILE A 93 2.30 3.80 9.13
C ILE A 93 1.14 4.32 9.98
N HIS A 94 -0.10 3.91 9.71
CA HIS A 94 -1.27 4.30 10.49
C HIS A 94 -1.14 3.89 11.96
N ALA A 95 -0.58 2.70 12.22
CA ALA A 95 -0.32 2.20 13.58
C ALA A 95 0.86 2.89 14.29
N GLY A 96 1.63 3.72 13.58
CA GLY A 96 2.92 4.21 14.05
C GLY A 96 4.03 3.15 14.03
N ALA A 97 3.81 2.03 13.33
CA ALA A 97 4.75 0.94 13.20
C ALA A 97 5.87 1.28 12.22
N CYS A 98 6.95 0.51 12.25
CA CYS A 98 8.01 0.60 11.25
C CYS A 98 7.74 -0.37 10.10
N VAL A 99 8.02 0.02 8.85
CA VAL A 99 7.88 -0.85 7.68
C VAL A 99 9.18 -0.91 6.88
N ASN A 100 9.57 -2.12 6.49
CA ASN A 100 10.70 -2.38 5.61
C ASN A 100 10.21 -2.95 4.28
N CYS A 101 10.42 -2.21 3.19
CA CYS A 101 10.04 -2.65 1.85
C CYS A 101 11.23 -3.33 1.16
N THR A 102 11.09 -4.62 0.86
CA THR A 102 12.09 -5.36 0.10
C THR A 102 11.87 -5.16 -1.41
N PRO A 103 12.87 -5.47 -2.27
CA PRO A 103 12.70 -5.45 -3.72
C PRO A 103 11.66 -6.47 -4.25
N GLY A 104 11.06 -7.28 -3.37
CA GLY A 104 10.18 -8.40 -3.69
C GLY A 104 10.46 -9.61 -2.81
N PHE A 105 9.71 -10.69 -3.04
CA PHE A 105 9.92 -11.95 -2.34
C PHE A 105 11.22 -12.64 -2.78
N ASN A 106 12.05 -13.01 -1.81
CA ASN A 106 13.25 -13.80 -2.03
C ASN A 106 13.42 -14.78 -0.87
N ALA A 107 13.18 -16.07 -1.09
CA ALA A 107 13.18 -17.09 -0.04
C ALA A 107 14.51 -17.19 0.73
N LEU A 108 15.64 -17.01 0.06
CA LEU A 108 16.97 -17.10 0.68
C LEU A 108 17.27 -15.89 1.58
N LYS A 109 16.82 -14.70 1.17
CA LYS A 109 17.02 -13.45 1.94
C LYS A 109 15.92 -13.22 2.97
N PHE A 110 14.79 -13.88 2.84
CA PHE A 110 13.61 -13.73 3.68
C PHE A 110 13.95 -13.85 5.18
N PHE A 111 14.58 -14.97 5.56
CA PHE A 111 14.95 -15.21 6.96
C PHE A 111 16.08 -14.29 7.45
N VAL A 112 16.93 -13.79 6.55
CA VAL A 112 17.95 -12.80 6.90
C VAL A 112 17.30 -11.44 7.20
N TRP A 113 16.33 -11.02 6.40
CA TRP A 113 15.58 -9.79 6.64
C TRP A 113 14.72 -9.87 7.91
N PHE A 114 14.22 -11.07 8.21
CA PHE A 114 13.47 -11.35 9.43
C PHE A 114 14.38 -11.37 10.67
N GLY A 115 15.48 -12.12 10.64
CA GLY A 115 16.38 -12.34 11.78
C GLY A 115 17.21 -11.11 12.15
N LYS A 116 17.62 -10.28 11.18
CA LYS A 116 18.49 -9.11 11.44
C LYS A 116 17.95 -8.10 12.46
N LYS A 117 16.65 -8.11 12.79
CA LYS A 117 16.05 -7.13 13.70
C LYS A 117 15.26 -7.72 14.86
N LEU A 118 14.86 -8.99 14.79
CA LEU A 118 14.30 -9.73 15.93
C LEU A 118 15.31 -9.73 17.10
N ASP A 119 16.59 -9.94 16.78
CA ASP A 119 17.68 -10.03 17.75
C ASP A 119 18.07 -8.68 18.38
N LEU A 120 17.79 -7.56 17.69
CA LEU A 120 18.24 -6.23 18.13
C LEU A 120 17.26 -5.50 19.06
N LEU A 121 15.97 -5.85 19.02
CA LEU A 121 14.93 -5.05 19.71
C LEU A 121 13.90 -5.88 20.49
N GLY A 122 13.88 -7.22 20.37
CA GLY A 122 12.90 -8.06 21.09
C GLY A 122 11.43 -7.75 20.73
N ILE A 123 11.22 -7.14 19.55
CA ILE A 123 9.92 -6.67 19.06
C ILE A 123 9.23 -7.78 18.25
N PRO A 124 7.90 -7.96 18.38
CA PRO A 124 7.13 -8.80 17.47
C PRO A 124 7.23 -8.26 16.02
N VAL A 125 7.79 -9.07 15.13
CA VAL A 125 7.81 -8.78 13.68
C VAL A 125 6.56 -9.38 13.06
N PHE A 126 5.65 -8.53 12.61
CA PHE A 126 4.47 -8.99 11.89
C PHE A 126 4.77 -9.09 10.40
N LEU A 127 4.77 -10.31 9.88
CA LEU A 127 4.94 -10.56 8.46
C LEU A 127 3.58 -10.44 7.75
N LEU A 128 3.43 -9.44 6.88
CA LEU A 128 2.34 -9.41 5.89
C LEU A 128 2.68 -10.32 4.70
N CYS A 129 2.83 -11.62 4.96
CA CYS A 129 2.76 -12.66 3.95
C CYS A 129 1.46 -13.41 4.22
N THR A 130 0.36 -12.71 3.94
CA THR A 130 -1.02 -13.20 3.94
C THR A 130 -1.30 -14.28 5.00
N LYS A 131 -1.73 -13.88 6.20
CA LYS A 131 -2.73 -14.72 6.89
C LYS A 131 -3.80 -15.03 5.83
N PRO A 132 -4.29 -16.28 5.69
CA PRO A 132 -5.41 -16.59 4.81
C PRO A 132 -6.68 -15.99 5.43
N PHE A 133 -6.75 -14.67 5.49
CA PHE A 133 -7.90 -13.93 5.94
C PHE A 133 -8.49 -13.27 4.70
N PHE A 134 -9.35 -14.04 4.06
CA PHE A 134 -10.42 -13.66 3.14
C PHE A 134 -10.49 -12.15 2.81
N LEU A 135 -9.83 -11.76 1.72
CA LEU A 135 -10.14 -10.56 0.96
C LEU A 135 -11.18 -10.89 -0.13
N GLU A 136 -12.16 -11.74 0.18
CA GLU A 136 -13.39 -11.79 -0.61
C GLU A 136 -14.46 -11.01 0.15
N HIS A 137 -14.87 -9.90 -0.47
CA HIS A 137 -16.15 -9.20 -0.32
C HIS A 137 -16.30 -7.95 0.56
N SER A 138 -15.41 -7.63 1.51
CA SER A 138 -15.72 -6.51 2.44
C SER A 138 -14.98 -5.18 2.20
N VAL A 139 -13.77 -5.16 1.63
CA VAL A 139 -13.04 -3.88 1.46
C VAL A 139 -13.47 -3.11 0.19
N ILE A 140 -13.99 -3.81 -0.82
CA ILE A 140 -14.44 -3.17 -2.08
C ILE A 140 -15.86 -2.59 -1.96
N LYS A 141 -16.65 -2.98 -0.96
CA LYS A 141 -18.05 -2.51 -0.81
C LYS A 141 -18.23 -1.24 0.01
N THR A 142 -17.15 -0.68 0.55
CA THR A 142 -17.17 0.60 1.29
C THR A 142 -16.36 1.69 0.58
N LEU A 143 -16.07 1.48 -0.72
CA LEU A 143 -15.59 2.50 -1.65
C LEU A 143 -16.76 3.06 -2.44
#